data_AF-A0A9J6EK20-F1
#
_entry.id   AF-A0A9J6EK20-F1
#
_cell.length_a   1.000
_cell.length_b   1.000
_cell.length_c   1.000
_cell.angle_alpha   90.00
_cell.angle_beta   90.00
_cell.angle_gamma   90.00
#
_symmetry.space_group_name_H-M   'P 1'
#
loop_
_entity.id
_entity.type
_entity.pdbx_description
1 polymer ?
#
loop_
_entity_poly.entity_id
_entity_poly.type
_entity_poly.pdbx_seq_one_letter_code
_entity_poly.pdbx_strand_id
1 'polypeptide(L)'
;MLNGFAQRLPRKPRKPPRRDDHVKLWIRSWDGLNLSKVGEAQLCDALQREVDLHETLLKEDIYRTCAEANLIVVSTPHLFNAEIYSRISKLQVETETYDVRAYVTSRENTAKGVIHNIPP
;
A
#
# COMPACT_ATOMS: atom_id res chain seq x y z
N MET A 1 -28.75 39.37 -2.41
CA MET A 1 -27.30 39.27 -2.13
C MET A 1 -26.96 37.80 -1.89
N LEU A 2 -26.01 37.28 -2.68
CA LEU A 2 -25.21 36.05 -2.55
C LEU A 2 -25.92 34.71 -2.26
N ASN A 3 -26.31 34.02 -3.34
CA ASN A 3 -26.54 32.58 -3.35
C ASN A 3 -25.21 31.83 -3.29
N GLY A 4 -24.90 31.22 -2.14
CA GLY A 4 -23.74 30.33 -1.96
C GLY A 4 -24.02 28.94 -2.49
N PHE A 5 -23.78 28.70 -3.78
CA PHE A 5 -23.72 27.33 -4.31
C PHE A 5 -22.40 26.69 -3.86
N ALA A 6 -22.47 25.76 -2.90
CA ALA A 6 -21.36 24.87 -2.61
C ALA A 6 -21.03 24.07 -3.88
N GLN A 7 -19.95 24.45 -4.57
CA GLN A 7 -19.45 23.71 -5.72
C GLN A 7 -19.11 22.29 -5.26
N ARG A 8 -19.87 21.30 -5.71
CA ARG A 8 -19.53 19.89 -5.54
C ARG A 8 -18.22 19.65 -6.26
N LEU A 9 -17.15 19.34 -5.52
CA LEU A 9 -15.91 18.88 -6.11
C LEU A 9 -16.21 17.66 -7.01
N PRO A 10 -15.63 17.60 -8.22
CA PRO A 10 -15.83 16.48 -9.12
C PRO A 10 -15.43 15.19 -8.42
N ARG A 11 -16.30 14.18 -8.47
CA ARG A 11 -15.99 12.85 -7.94
C ARG A 11 -14.79 12.30 -8.70
N LYS A 12 -13.69 12.02 -8.00
CA LYS A 12 -12.57 11.30 -8.58
C LYS A 12 -13.08 9.98 -9.18
N PRO A 13 -12.65 9.61 -10.39
CA PRO A 13 -13.01 8.34 -10.98
C PRO A 13 -12.63 7.21 -10.02
N ARG A 14 -13.58 6.30 -9.77
CA ARG A 14 -13.33 5.15 -8.90
C ARG A 14 -12.30 4.26 -9.57
N LYS A 15 -11.20 3.96 -8.88
CA LYS A 15 -10.27 2.90 -9.31
C LYS A 15 -11.08 1.60 -9.45
N PRO A 16 -10.80 0.75 -10.46
CA PRO A 16 -11.49 -0.52 -10.64
C PRO A 16 -11.43 -1.36 -9.36
N PRO A 17 -12.37 -2.29 -9.11
CA PRO A 17 -12.29 -3.17 -7.95
C PRO A 17 -10.94 -3.90 -7.90
N ARG A 18 -10.49 -4.22 -6.68
CA ARG A 18 -9.29 -5.03 -6.51
C ARG A 18 -9.61 -6.46 -6.95
N ARG A 19 -8.64 -7.16 -7.51
CA ARG A 19 -8.74 -8.58 -7.81
C ARG A 19 -8.86 -9.37 -6.51
N ASP A 20 -9.85 -10.25 -6.42
CA ASP A 20 -10.16 -11.01 -5.20
C ASP A 20 -9.31 -12.28 -5.03
N ASP A 21 -8.70 -12.76 -6.11
CA ASP A 21 -7.75 -13.88 -6.13
C ASP A 21 -6.32 -13.48 -5.67
N HIS A 22 -6.05 -12.18 -5.58
CA HIS A 22 -4.77 -11.66 -5.11
C HIS A 22 -4.68 -11.66 -3.58
N VAL A 23 -3.51 -12.03 -3.06
CA VAL A 23 -3.13 -11.72 -1.66
C VAL A 23 -2.92 -10.22 -1.56
N LYS A 24 -3.49 -9.59 -0.53
CA LYS A 24 -3.37 -8.14 -0.33
C LYS A 24 -2.47 -7.87 0.87
N LEU A 25 -1.51 -6.99 0.69
CA LEU A 25 -0.59 -6.53 1.72
C LEU A 25 -0.79 -5.05 1.99
N TRP A 26 -0.76 -4.68 3.26
CA TRP A 26 -0.93 -3.33 3.73
C TRP A 26 0.39 -2.85 4.31
N ILE A 27 0.99 -1.85 3.69
CA ILE A 27 2.25 -1.26 4.11
C ILE A 27 1.95 0.13 4.65
N ARG A 28 2.15 0.32 5.94
CA ARG A 28 1.85 1.56 6.65
C ARG A 28 3.14 2.16 7.21
N SER A 29 3.34 3.45 7.00
CA SER A 29 4.41 4.18 7.68
C SER A 29 4.11 4.29 9.18
N TRP A 30 5.15 4.07 9.99
CA TRP A 30 5.09 4.24 11.43
C TRP A 30 5.36 5.69 11.86
N ASP A 31 6.29 6.37 11.18
CA ASP A 31 6.59 7.78 11.41
C ASP A 31 7.12 8.48 10.15
N GLY A 32 6.80 9.77 10.01
CA GLY A 32 7.37 10.70 9.02
C GLY A 32 6.83 10.62 7.58
N LEU A 33 6.62 9.42 7.00
CA LEU A 33 6.23 9.33 5.59
C LEU A 33 4.76 9.73 5.40
N ASN A 34 4.55 10.83 4.67
CA ASN A 34 3.22 11.30 4.29
C ASN A 34 2.92 10.98 2.83
N LEU A 35 2.11 9.95 2.58
CA LEU A 35 1.75 9.50 1.23
C LEU A 35 0.93 10.52 0.43
N SER A 36 0.38 11.58 1.06
CA SER A 36 -0.27 12.67 0.33
C SER A 36 0.72 13.60 -0.37
N LYS A 37 2.00 13.54 -0.01
CA LYS A 37 3.09 14.38 -0.55
C LYS A 37 3.99 13.64 -1.53
N VAL A 38 3.82 12.32 -1.68
CA VAL A 38 4.67 11.45 -2.50
C VAL A 38 3.84 10.85 -3.63
N GLY A 39 4.39 10.78 -4.85
CA GLY A 39 3.72 10.21 -6.00
C GLY A 39 3.53 8.69 -5.90
N GLU A 40 2.42 8.16 -6.42
CA GLU A 40 2.15 6.70 -6.42
C GLU A 40 3.22 5.92 -7.19
N ALA A 41 3.71 6.45 -8.32
CA ALA A 41 4.80 5.84 -9.09
C ALA A 41 6.12 5.78 -8.28
N GLN A 42 6.44 6.86 -7.57
CA GLN A 42 7.65 6.93 -6.75
C GLN A 42 7.62 5.94 -5.58
N LEU A 43 6.47 5.76 -4.94
CA LEU A 43 6.28 4.76 -3.90
C LEU A 43 6.33 3.34 -4.44
N CYS A 44 5.81 3.13 -5.65
CA CYS A 44 5.89 1.87 -6.36
C CYS A 44 7.35 1.50 -6.65
N ASP A 45 8.13 2.44 -7.20
CA ASP A 45 9.55 2.23 -7.49
C ASP A 45 10.35 1.99 -6.21
N ALA A 46 10.06 2.72 -5.13
CA ALA A 46 10.69 2.52 -3.83
C ALA A 46 10.42 1.09 -3.32
N LEU A 47 9.16 0.63 -3.36
CA LEU A 47 8.80 -0.72 -2.95
C LEU A 47 9.46 -1.79 -3.81
N GLN A 48 9.51 -1.59 -5.12
CA GLN A 48 10.15 -2.52 -6.05
C GLN A 48 11.66 -2.61 -5.84
N ARG A 49 12.32 -1.52 -5.41
CA ARG A 49 13.76 -1.55 -5.08
C ARG A 49 14.06 -2.27 -3.77
N GLU A 50 13.15 -2.21 -2.80
CA GLU A 50 13.31 -2.92 -1.52
C GLU A 50 13.11 -4.43 -1.66
N VAL A 51 12.34 -4.87 -2.67
CA VAL A 51 12.13 -6.29 -2.94
C VAL A 51 13.03 -6.72 -4.09
N ASP A 52 14.03 -7.53 -3.79
CA ASP A 52 14.92 -8.11 -4.81
C ASP A 52 14.17 -9.22 -5.59
N LEU A 53 13.23 -8.78 -6.43
CA LEU A 53 12.33 -9.62 -7.21
C LEU A 53 12.57 -9.38 -8.70
N HIS A 54 12.51 -10.47 -9.47
CA HIS A 54 12.59 -10.41 -10.93
C HIS A 54 11.42 -9.59 -11.51
N GLU A 55 11.67 -8.70 -12.48
CA GLU A 55 10.65 -7.81 -13.06
C GLU A 55 9.37 -8.53 -13.51
N THR A 56 9.49 -9.76 -14.00
CA THR A 56 8.34 -10.55 -14.46
C THR A 56 7.35 -10.86 -13.34
N LEU A 57 7.83 -11.08 -12.12
CA LEU A 57 6.98 -11.32 -10.95
C LEU A 57 6.31 -10.02 -10.48
N LEU A 58 7.02 -8.88 -10.61
CA LEU A 58 6.52 -7.56 -10.23
C LEU A 58 5.44 -7.03 -11.19
N LYS A 59 5.45 -7.43 -12.46
CA LYS A 59 4.48 -6.99 -13.48
C LYS A 59 3.04 -7.40 -13.18
N GLU A 60 2.84 -8.46 -12.42
CA GLU A 60 1.50 -8.93 -12.01
C GLU A 60 1.01 -8.25 -10.73
N ASP A 61 1.89 -7.54 -10.02
CA ASP A 61 1.57 -6.89 -8.76
C ASP A 61 0.86 -5.55 -9.00
N ILE A 62 -0.21 -5.33 -8.24
CA ILE A 62 -1.02 -4.12 -8.33
C ILE A 62 -0.78 -3.27 -7.09
N TYR A 63 -0.25 -2.06 -7.30
CA TYR A 63 0.03 -1.08 -6.26
C TYR A 63 -1.08 -0.05 -6.19
N ARG A 64 -1.50 0.32 -4.97
CA ARG A 64 -2.42 1.44 -4.74
C ARG A 64 -2.07 2.17 -3.48
N THR A 65 -2.08 3.49 -3.54
CA THR A 65 -1.97 4.34 -2.34
C THR A 65 -3.35 4.77 -1.85
N CYS A 66 -3.49 4.84 -0.53
CA CYS A 66 -4.60 5.46 0.18
C CYS A 66 -4.02 6.58 1.05
N ALA A 67 -3.95 7.79 0.49
CA ALA A 67 -3.34 8.93 1.18
C ALA A 67 -4.08 9.29 2.48
N GLU A 68 -5.42 9.18 2.50
CA GLU A 68 -6.26 9.45 3.68
C GLU A 68 -5.92 8.53 4.86
N ALA A 69 -5.57 7.27 4.59
CA ALA A 69 -5.20 6.29 5.61
C ALA A 69 -3.66 6.16 5.78
N ASN A 70 -2.88 6.97 5.06
CA ASN A 70 -1.43 6.86 4.96
C ASN A 70 -0.94 5.42 4.73
N LEU A 71 -1.61 4.72 3.79
CA LEU A 71 -1.43 3.29 3.54
C LEU A 71 -1.08 3.01 2.08
N ILE A 72 -0.12 2.13 1.84
CA ILE A 72 0.12 1.50 0.54
C ILE A 72 -0.47 0.10 0.57
N VAL A 73 -1.13 -0.29 -0.52
CA VAL A 73 -1.64 -1.64 -0.69
C VAL A 73 -1.04 -2.27 -1.93
N VAL A 74 -0.38 -3.41 -1.72
CA VAL A 74 0.12 -4.29 -2.78
C VAL A 74 -0.84 -5.46 -2.92
N SER A 75 -1.28 -5.78 -4.13
CA SER A 75 -2.09 -6.96 -4.41
C SER A 75 -1.35 -7.85 -5.38
N THR A 76 -0.96 -9.05 -4.94
CA THR A 76 -0.13 -9.99 -5.71
C THR A 76 -0.83 -11.34 -5.87
N PRO A 77 -0.76 -11.99 -7.04
CA PRO A 77 -1.23 -13.36 -7.19
C PRO A 77 -0.25 -14.37 -6.56
N HIS A 78 1.00 -13.95 -6.29
CA HIS A 78 2.11 -14.78 -5.87
C HIS A 78 2.29 -14.76 -4.35
N LEU A 79 2.10 -15.90 -3.69
CA LEU A 79 2.34 -16.01 -2.23
C LEU A 79 3.79 -15.69 -1.85
N PHE A 80 4.74 -16.03 -2.70
CA PHE A 80 6.15 -15.72 -2.53
C PHE A 80 6.41 -14.20 -2.47
N ASN A 81 5.82 -13.43 -3.39
CA ASN A 81 5.93 -11.97 -3.37
C ASN A 81 5.31 -11.42 -2.07
N ALA A 82 4.15 -11.94 -1.66
CA ALA A 82 3.51 -11.52 -0.42
C ALA A 82 4.43 -11.76 0.80
N GLU A 83 5.09 -12.90 0.87
CA GLU A 83 6.04 -13.17 1.95
C GLU A 83 7.20 -12.16 1.96
N ILE A 84 7.76 -11.82 0.79
CA ILE A 84 8.83 -10.83 0.69
C ILE A 84 8.35 -9.44 1.12
N TYR A 85 7.23 -8.96 0.57
CA TYR A 85 6.64 -7.68 0.96
C TYR A 85 6.31 -7.62 2.45
N SER A 86 5.92 -8.73 3.08
CA SER A 86 5.60 -8.78 4.51
C SER A 86 6.81 -8.52 5.43
N ARG A 87 8.03 -8.69 4.90
CA ARG A 87 9.28 -8.49 5.64
C ARG A 87 9.81 -7.06 5.54
N ILE A 88 9.20 -6.21 4.72
CA ILE A 88 9.60 -4.81 4.59
C ILE A 88 9.33 -4.08 5.91
N SER A 89 10.40 -3.54 6.48
CA SER A 89 10.37 -2.73 7.70
C SER A 89 10.84 -1.30 7.48
N LYS A 90 11.47 -1.02 6.33
CA LYS A 90 11.95 0.30 5.93
C LYS A 90 11.64 0.54 4.47
N LEU A 91 11.44 1.80 4.12
CA LEU A 91 11.24 2.21 2.75
C LEU A 91 12.09 3.45 2.48
N GLN A 92 13.00 3.36 1.52
CA GLN A 92 13.74 4.53 1.05
C GLN A 92 12.93 5.27 -0.01
N VAL A 93 12.56 6.52 0.28
CA VAL A 93 11.87 7.42 -0.65
C VAL A 93 12.77 8.65 -0.85
N GLU A 94 13.22 8.86 -2.08
CA GLU A 94 14.24 9.86 -2.41
C GLU A 94 15.53 9.64 -1.60
N THR A 95 15.88 10.60 -0.76
CA THR A 95 17.07 10.58 0.11
C THR A 95 16.75 10.18 1.54
N GLU A 96 15.48 9.98 1.89
CA GLU A 96 15.03 9.68 3.24
C GLU A 96 14.61 8.23 3.39
N THR A 97 14.86 7.66 4.57
CA THR A 97 14.44 6.31 4.93
C THR A 97 13.39 6.39 6.03
N TYR A 98 12.26 5.73 5.81
CA TYR A 98 11.14 5.74 6.73
C TYR A 98 10.87 4.34 7.27
N ASP A 99 10.59 4.25 8.57
CA ASP A 99 10.12 3.01 9.17
C ASP A 99 8.68 2.71 8.72
N VAL A 100 8.46 1.49 8.26
CA VAL A 100 7.17 1.00 7.80
C VAL A 100 6.86 -0.36 8.43
N ARG A 101 5.58 -0.75 8.41
CA ARG A 101 5.15 -2.10 8.76
C ARG A 101 4.24 -2.65 7.68
N ALA A 102 4.59 -3.84 7.21
CA ALA A 102 3.78 -4.60 6.28
C ALA A 102 2.92 -5.63 7.01
N TYR A 103 1.66 -5.75 6.58
CA TYR A 103 0.70 -6.72 7.11
C TYR A 103 0.04 -7.46 5.96
N VAL A 104 0.08 -8.79 5.99
CA VAL A 104 -0.68 -9.61 5.05
C VAL A 104 -2.14 -9.63 5.50
N THR A 105 -3.06 -9.36 4.58
CA THR A 105 -4.49 -9.58 4.82
C THR A 105 -4.89 -10.92 4.22
N SER A 106 -5.86 -11.60 4.85
CA SER A 106 -6.33 -12.89 4.37
C SER A 106 -6.91 -12.73 2.95
N ARG A 107 -6.70 -13.75 2.10
CA ARG A 107 -7.28 -13.81 0.75
C ARG A 107 -8.81 -13.74 0.77
N GLU A 108 -9.44 -14.13 1.86
CA GLU A 108 -10.89 -14.26 1.97
C GLU A 108 -11.61 -12.94 2.26
N ASN A 109 -10.93 -11.78 2.24
CA ASN A 109 -11.47 -10.50 2.76
C ASN A 109 -12.00 -10.62 4.21
N THR A 110 -11.65 -11.68 4.94
CA THR A 110 -12.01 -11.87 6.35
C THR A 110 -10.87 -11.33 7.21
N ALA A 111 -11.14 -10.28 7.98
CA ALA A 111 -10.18 -9.76 8.95
C ALA A 111 -10.00 -10.77 10.11
N LYS A 112 -9.22 -11.83 9.89
CA LYS A 112 -8.59 -12.63 10.96
C LYS A 112 -7.09 -12.36 10.91
N GLY A 113 -6.71 -11.14 11.26
CA GLY A 113 -5.31 -10.82 11.52
C GLY A 113 -4.88 -11.48 12.82
N VAL A 114 -3.95 -12.42 12.77
CA VAL A 114 -3.23 -12.85 13.97
C VAL A 114 -2.26 -11.73 14.34
N ILE A 115 -2.47 -11.11 15.50
CA ILE A 115 -1.52 -10.14 16.07
C ILE A 115 -0.42 -10.94 16.77
N HIS A 116 0.77 -10.99 16.19
CA HIS A 116 1.98 -11.45 16.89
C HIS A 116 2.58 -10.28 17.70
N ASN A 117 3.13 -10.57 18.88
CA ASN A 117 3.79 -9.64 19.82
C ASN A 117 2.87 -8.72 20.67
N ILE A 118 1.83 -9.26 21.29
CA ILE A 118 1.25 -8.64 22.50
C ILE A 118 2.00 -9.24 23.70
N PRO A 119 2.87 -8.50 24.40
CA PRO A 119 3.40 -8.97 25.67
C PRO A 119 2.24 -9.17 26.67
N PRO A 120 2.33 -10.18 27.57
CA PRO A 120 1.27 -10.49 28.53
C PRO A 120 0.94 -9.32 29.47
#